data_AF-A0A397VET3-F1
#
_entry.id   AF-A0A397VET3-F1
#
_cell.length_a   1.000
_cell.length_b   1.000
_cell.length_c   1.000
_cell.angle_alpha   90.00
_cell.angle_beta   90.00
_cell.angle_gamma   90.00
#
_symmetry.space_group_name_H-M   'P 1'
#
loop_
_entity.id
_entity.type
_entity.pdbx_description
1 polymer ?
#
loop_
_entity_poly.entity_id
_entity_poly.type
_entity_poly.pdbx_seq_one_letter_code
_entity_poly.pdbx_strand_id
1 'polypeptide(L)'
;MKWLEDKLPILAHIAYGLKIIHKEGLIHRDLHHGNILINNGISYISDFGLTHPDNREDSTIHKLFGVVPFIAPEILSKRQYTPKSDVYSFGIIMWMFTSGHLPFSDHRYNTDLALKIYNGARPQIINGTPSCFTNLMQRCWNWVWVKIPTNKIPTGHNPDKKIPTNKNPDNQKKPSLTIKSTKPNPSPGAHPNPILGTHLTLT
;
A
#
# COMPACT_ATOMS: atom_id res chain seq x y z
N MET A 1 16.30 -7.81 -23.30
CA MET A 1 15.86 -8.41 -22.02
C MET A 1 16.78 -8.12 -20.82
N LYS A 2 18.01 -7.63 -21.02
CA LYS A 2 18.99 -7.21 -19.98
C LYS A 2 18.41 -6.41 -18.80
N TRP A 3 17.45 -5.54 -19.07
CA TRP A 3 16.79 -4.72 -18.03
C TRP A 3 16.03 -5.53 -16.97
N LEU A 4 15.50 -6.71 -17.32
CA LEU A 4 14.81 -7.56 -16.35
C LEU A 4 15.80 -8.26 -15.43
N GLU A 5 17.01 -8.57 -15.93
CA GLU A 5 18.09 -9.24 -15.20
C GLU A 5 18.63 -8.37 -14.06
N ASP A 6 18.73 -7.05 -14.25
CA ASP A 6 19.19 -6.13 -13.20
C ASP A 6 18.10 -5.83 -12.15
N LYS A 7 16.83 -5.93 -12.55
CA LYS A 7 15.67 -5.56 -11.72
C LYS A 7 15.13 -6.68 -10.84
N LEU A 8 15.20 -7.92 -11.33
CA LEU A 8 14.74 -9.08 -10.58
C LEU A 8 15.48 -9.28 -9.24
N PRO A 9 16.82 -9.13 -9.15
CA PRO A 9 17.52 -9.22 -7.88
C PRO A 9 17.01 -8.20 -6.85
N ILE A 10 16.77 -6.96 -7.27
CA ILE A 10 16.22 -5.91 -6.41
C ILE A 10 14.85 -6.34 -5.86
N LEU A 11 13.93 -6.74 -6.74
CA LEU A 11 12.60 -7.19 -6.31
C LEU A 11 12.65 -8.45 -5.42
N ALA A 12 13.58 -9.35 -5.68
CA ALA A 12 13.80 -10.56 -4.87
C ALA A 12 14.30 -10.22 -3.46
N HIS A 13 15.25 -9.27 -3.34
CA HIS A 13 15.71 -8.79 -2.03
C HIS A 13 14.59 -8.10 -1.25
N ILE A 14 13.76 -7.27 -1.89
CA ILE A 14 12.58 -6.66 -1.26
C ILE A 14 11.62 -7.74 -0.77
N ALA A 15 11.27 -8.72 -1.62
CA ALA A 15 10.38 -9.81 -1.23
C ALA A 15 10.94 -10.65 -0.07
N TYR A 16 12.26 -10.88 -0.06
CA TYR A 16 12.95 -11.59 1.02
C TYR A 16 12.94 -10.79 2.34
N GLY A 17 13.23 -9.49 2.29
CA GLY A 17 13.13 -8.60 3.44
C GLY A 17 11.71 -8.58 4.00
N LEU A 18 10.70 -8.48 3.13
CA LEU A 18 9.30 -8.49 3.55
C LEU A 18 8.90 -9.81 4.20
N LYS A 19 9.38 -10.95 3.65
CA LYS A 19 9.20 -12.27 4.25
C LYS A 19 9.79 -12.34 5.66
N ILE A 20 10.96 -11.75 5.90
CA ILE A 20 11.57 -11.72 7.25
C ILE A 20 10.69 -10.90 8.20
N ILE A 21 10.27 -9.70 7.80
CA ILE A 21 9.41 -8.83 8.62
C ILE A 21 8.14 -9.58 9.04
N HIS A 22 7.45 -10.22 8.08
CA HIS A 22 6.23 -10.98 8.34
C HIS A 22 6.47 -12.22 9.20
N LYS A 23 7.61 -12.90 9.04
CA LYS A 23 7.98 -14.06 9.87
C LYS A 23 8.18 -13.68 11.34
N GLU A 24 8.67 -12.48 11.61
CA GLU A 24 8.78 -11.92 12.97
C GLU A 24 7.43 -11.41 13.52
N GLY A 25 6.32 -11.64 12.81
CA GLY A 25 4.98 -11.23 13.23
C GLY A 25 4.75 -9.72 13.13
N LEU A 26 5.51 -9.04 12.27
CA LEU A 26 5.42 -7.59 12.06
C LEU A 26 4.78 -7.25 10.71
N ILE A 27 4.17 -6.08 10.64
CA ILE A 27 3.61 -5.45 9.43
C ILE A 27 4.29 -4.10 9.26
N HIS A 28 4.78 -3.79 8.06
CA HIS A 28 5.51 -2.54 7.81
C HIS A 28 4.60 -1.31 7.77
N ARG A 29 3.39 -1.43 7.18
CA ARG A 29 2.34 -0.38 7.07
C ARG A 29 2.68 0.86 6.24
N ASP A 30 3.91 1.03 5.78
CA ASP A 30 4.38 2.16 4.95
C ASP A 30 5.39 1.69 3.88
N LEU A 31 5.17 0.51 3.30
CA LEU A 31 6.04 0.02 2.23
C LEU A 31 5.75 0.80 0.94
N HIS A 32 6.73 1.56 0.46
CA HIS A 32 6.69 2.23 -0.84
C HIS A 32 8.11 2.42 -1.37
N HIS A 33 8.25 2.86 -2.63
CA HIS A 33 9.57 3.01 -3.27
C HIS A 33 10.54 3.96 -2.52
N GLY A 34 10.04 4.89 -1.71
CA GLY A 34 10.85 5.81 -0.91
C GLY A 34 11.45 5.17 0.35
N ASN A 35 10.94 4.01 0.75
CA ASN A 35 11.41 3.21 1.87
C ASN A 35 12.20 1.97 1.40
N ILE A 36 12.71 2.00 0.16
CA ILE A 36 13.63 1.01 -0.38
C ILE A 36 14.98 1.66 -0.60
N LEU A 37 15.99 1.23 0.15
CA LEU A 37 17.38 1.66 -0.02
C LEU A 37 18.08 0.71 -0.97
N ILE A 38 19.01 1.22 -1.79
CA ILE A 38 19.82 0.40 -2.70
C ILE A 38 21.29 0.74 -2.47
N ASN A 39 22.10 -0.28 -2.21
CA ASN A 39 23.54 -0.17 -2.06
C ASN A 39 24.22 -1.31 -2.83
N ASN A 40 25.10 -0.98 -3.78
CA ASN A 40 25.85 -1.95 -4.59
C ASN A 40 24.97 -3.06 -5.21
N GLY A 41 23.80 -2.71 -5.73
CA GLY A 41 22.86 -3.65 -6.36
C GLY A 41 22.03 -4.49 -5.37
N ILE A 42 22.25 -4.34 -4.07
CA ILE A 42 21.44 -4.96 -3.02
C ILE A 42 20.43 -3.94 -2.53
N SER A 43 19.18 -4.37 -2.33
CA SER A 43 18.12 -3.49 -1.84
C SER A 43 17.60 -3.91 -0.47
N TYR A 44 17.24 -2.93 0.34
CA TYR A 44 16.84 -3.09 1.73
C TYR A 44 15.54 -2.34 1.98
N ILE A 45 14.67 -2.94 2.80
CA ILE A 45 13.49 -2.25 3.32
C ILE A 45 13.94 -1.38 4.51
N SER A 46 13.49 -0.13 4.55
CA SER A 46 13.85 0.85 5.57
C SER A 46 12.62 1.54 6.17
N ASP A 47 12.85 2.40 7.16
CA ASP A 47 11.82 3.17 7.87
C ASP A 47 10.76 2.29 8.56
N PHE A 48 11.17 1.71 9.68
CA PHE A 48 10.32 0.89 10.53
C PHE A 48 9.53 1.73 11.55
N GLY A 49 9.49 3.06 11.43
CA GLY A 49 8.82 3.93 12.41
C GLY A 49 7.31 3.70 12.52
N LEU A 50 6.72 3.09 11.49
CA LEU A 50 5.33 2.68 11.45
C LEU A 50 5.14 1.17 11.55
N THR A 51 6.18 0.37 11.77
CA THR A 51 6.04 -1.09 11.88
C THR A 51 5.22 -1.48 13.11
N HIS A 52 4.37 -2.50 12.99
CA HIS A 52 3.48 -2.94 14.08
C HIS A 52 3.31 -4.45 14.14
N PRO A 53 3.12 -5.05 15.34
CA PRO A 53 2.78 -6.46 15.47
C PRO A 53 1.42 -6.80 14.84
N ASP A 54 1.34 -7.94 14.13
CA ASP A 54 0.12 -8.43 13.46
C ASP A 54 -0.99 -8.86 14.45
N ASN A 55 -0.62 -9.23 15.67
CA ASN A 55 -1.49 -9.91 16.64
C ASN A 55 -1.91 -9.06 17.84
N ARG A 56 -1.67 -7.75 17.83
CA ARG A 56 -2.04 -6.85 18.93
C ARG A 56 -3.19 -5.96 18.53
N GLU A 57 -4.02 -5.57 19.49
CA GLU A 57 -4.99 -4.49 19.28
C GLU A 57 -4.24 -3.25 18.84
N ASP A 58 -4.42 -2.88 17.58
CA ASP A 58 -3.80 -1.70 17.02
C ASP A 58 -4.52 -0.47 17.60
N SER A 59 -3.94 0.11 18.66
CA SER A 59 -4.38 1.38 19.24
C SER A 59 -4.42 2.54 18.22
N THR A 60 -3.86 2.33 17.02
CA THR A 60 -3.91 3.26 15.88
C THR A 60 -4.93 2.87 14.82
N ILE A 61 -5.93 2.02 15.12
CA ILE A 61 -7.02 1.62 14.21
C ILE A 61 -7.76 2.79 13.53
N HIS A 62 -7.72 3.99 14.10
CA HIS A 62 -8.32 5.19 13.50
C HIS A 62 -7.38 5.98 12.58
N LYS A 63 -6.09 5.64 12.55
CA LYS A 63 -5.07 6.33 11.74
C LYS A 63 -4.87 5.62 10.42
N LEU A 64 -4.68 6.42 9.38
CA LEU A 64 -4.29 5.95 8.06
C LEU A 64 -2.83 6.33 7.82
N PHE A 65 -2.00 5.32 7.63
CA PHE A 65 -0.60 5.39 7.24
C PHE A 65 -0.41 4.91 5.80
N GLY A 66 0.68 5.34 5.17
CA GLY A 66 1.02 4.96 3.81
C GLY A 66 0.99 6.11 2.81
N VAL A 67 1.53 5.84 1.63
CA VAL A 67 1.44 6.69 0.44
C VAL A 67 0.34 6.14 -0.47
N VAL A 68 -0.65 6.98 -0.84
CA VAL A 68 -1.96 6.55 -1.39
C VAL A 68 -1.92 5.40 -2.42
N PRO A 69 -1.10 5.41 -3.48
CA PRO A 69 -1.05 4.31 -4.44
C PRO A 69 -0.66 2.95 -3.86
N PHE A 70 0.11 2.96 -2.77
CA PHE A 70 0.65 1.77 -2.10
C PHE A 70 -0.26 1.28 -0.97
N ILE A 71 -1.31 2.04 -0.62
CA ILE A 71 -2.25 1.64 0.43
C ILE A 71 -3.24 0.63 -0.15
N ALA A 72 -3.33 -0.54 0.51
CA ALA A 72 -4.22 -1.61 0.10
C ALA A 72 -5.71 -1.21 0.29
N PRO A 73 -6.63 -1.64 -0.61
CA PRO A 73 -8.06 -1.30 -0.53
C PRO A 73 -8.72 -1.66 0.81
N GLU A 74 -8.32 -2.76 1.44
CA GLU A 74 -8.83 -3.19 2.74
C GLU A 74 -8.48 -2.22 3.87
N ILE A 75 -7.33 -1.56 3.80
CA ILE A 75 -6.94 -0.51 4.75
C ILE A 75 -7.85 0.72 4.53
N LEU A 76 -8.13 1.07 3.27
CA LEU A 76 -9.01 2.18 2.93
C LEU A 76 -10.45 1.97 3.41
N SER A 77 -10.86 0.72 3.55
CA SER A 77 -12.18 0.30 4.05
C SER A 77 -12.26 0.17 5.57
N LYS A 78 -11.38 -0.67 6.14
CA LYS A 78 -11.49 -1.18 7.52
C LYS A 78 -10.40 -0.67 8.44
N ARG A 79 -9.43 0.08 7.91
CA ARG A 79 -8.20 0.50 8.61
C ARG A 79 -7.43 -0.67 9.22
N GLN A 80 -7.59 -1.85 8.63
CA GLN A 80 -6.97 -3.08 9.11
C GLN A 80 -5.71 -3.34 8.27
N TYR A 81 -4.56 -3.08 8.88
CA TYR A 81 -3.27 -3.47 8.32
C TYR A 81 -3.07 -4.96 8.55
N THR A 82 -2.51 -5.64 7.56
CA THR A 82 -2.16 -7.06 7.64
C THR A 82 -0.87 -7.32 6.85
N PRO A 83 -0.22 -8.48 7.00
CA PRO A 83 0.87 -8.85 6.10
C PRO A 83 0.47 -8.78 4.61
N LYS A 84 -0.81 -9.03 4.29
CA LYS A 84 -1.32 -8.92 2.91
C LYS A 84 -1.35 -7.48 2.38
N SER A 85 -1.52 -6.49 3.25
CA SER A 85 -1.45 -5.10 2.80
C SER A 85 -0.05 -4.68 2.37
N ASP A 86 1.01 -5.18 3.03
CA ASP A 86 2.36 -4.92 2.54
C ASP A 86 2.63 -5.66 1.21
N VAL A 87 2.04 -6.85 1.02
CA VAL A 87 2.12 -7.58 -0.26
C VAL A 87 1.44 -6.79 -1.39
N TYR A 88 0.32 -6.13 -1.12
CA TYR A 88 -0.29 -5.20 -2.07
C TYR A 88 0.70 -4.10 -2.48
N SER A 89 1.32 -3.46 -1.49
CA SER A 89 2.31 -2.40 -1.72
C SER A 89 3.49 -2.89 -2.55
N PHE A 90 3.97 -4.12 -2.28
CA PHE A 90 4.99 -4.77 -3.08
C PHE A 90 4.55 -4.99 -4.53
N GLY A 91 3.29 -5.36 -4.78
CA GLY A 91 2.74 -5.46 -6.15
C GLY A 91 2.78 -4.13 -6.91
N ILE A 92 2.52 -3.02 -6.23
CA ILE A 92 2.63 -1.68 -6.83
C ILE A 92 4.10 -1.34 -7.12
N ILE A 93 5.05 -1.72 -6.25
CA ILE A 93 6.49 -1.57 -6.52
C ILE A 93 6.89 -2.41 -7.74
N MET A 94 6.44 -3.66 -7.85
CA MET A 94 6.68 -4.49 -9.03
C MET A 94 6.21 -3.80 -10.32
N TRP A 95 5.06 -3.15 -10.30
CA TRP A 95 4.57 -2.38 -11.43
C TRP A 95 5.44 -1.16 -11.76
N MET A 96 5.95 -0.44 -10.77
CA MET A 96 6.90 0.65 -11.03
C MET A 96 8.16 0.14 -11.73
N PHE A 97 8.60 -1.07 -11.36
CA PHE A 97 9.74 -1.68 -12.03
C PHE A 97 9.40 -1.98 -13.48
N THR A 98 8.19 -2.46 -13.81
CA THR A 98 7.78 -2.73 -15.21
C THR A 98 7.58 -1.46 -16.03
N SER A 99 7.01 -0.42 -15.43
CA SER A 99 6.66 0.82 -16.14
C SER A 99 7.78 1.84 -16.19
N GLY A 100 8.67 1.88 -15.20
CA GLY A 100 9.60 2.99 -15.02
C GLY A 100 8.92 4.30 -14.58
N HIS A 101 7.64 4.25 -14.19
CA HIS A 101 6.84 5.42 -13.83
C HIS A 101 6.29 5.31 -12.40
N LEU A 102 5.94 6.46 -11.83
CA LEU A 102 5.16 6.50 -10.59
C LEU A 102 3.73 6.00 -10.85
N PRO A 103 3.13 5.23 -9.91
CA PRO A 103 1.78 4.71 -10.06
C PRO A 103 0.76 5.86 -9.99
N PHE A 104 -0.17 5.91 -10.95
CA PHE A 104 -1.16 6.99 -11.06
C PHE A 104 -0.52 8.38 -11.13
N SER A 105 0.54 8.53 -11.94
CA SER A 105 1.27 9.79 -12.12
C SER A 105 0.42 10.96 -12.65
N ASP A 106 -0.71 10.65 -13.26
CA ASP A 106 -1.75 11.59 -13.72
C ASP A 106 -2.71 12.05 -12.61
N HIS A 107 -2.61 11.47 -11.41
CA HIS A 107 -3.46 11.78 -10.26
C HIS A 107 -2.68 12.45 -9.13
N ARG A 108 -3.37 13.28 -8.35
CA ARG A 108 -2.86 13.71 -7.04
C ARG A 108 -3.04 12.58 -6.03
N TYR A 109 -2.05 12.37 -5.16
CA TYR A 109 -2.12 11.36 -4.09
C TYR A 109 -2.97 11.87 -2.93
N ASN A 110 -4.28 11.87 -3.14
CA ASN A 110 -5.29 12.40 -2.21
C ASN A 110 -6.47 11.42 -2.04
N THR A 111 -7.52 11.86 -1.36
CA THR A 111 -8.71 11.06 -1.08
C THR A 111 -9.47 10.61 -2.34
N ASP A 112 -9.43 11.38 -3.44
CA ASP A 112 -10.05 10.98 -4.71
C ASP A 112 -9.36 9.73 -5.28
N LEU A 113 -8.02 9.75 -5.34
CA LEU A 113 -7.27 8.59 -5.78
C LEU A 113 -7.47 7.38 -4.85
N ALA A 114 -7.52 7.61 -3.54
CA ALA A 114 -7.82 6.56 -2.57
C ALA A 114 -9.19 5.91 -2.85
N LEU A 115 -10.22 6.71 -3.14
CA LEU A 115 -11.55 6.18 -3.48
C LEU A 115 -11.54 5.38 -4.79
N LYS A 116 -10.79 5.84 -5.80
CA LYS A 116 -10.61 5.09 -7.06
C LYS A 116 -9.94 3.73 -6.80
N ILE A 117 -8.87 3.69 -6.02
CA ILE A 117 -8.15 2.45 -5.65
C ILE A 117 -9.06 1.49 -4.87
N TYR A 118 -9.82 2.04 -3.91
CA TYR A 118 -10.84 1.29 -3.18
C TYR A 118 -11.86 0.67 -4.15
N ASN A 119 -12.33 1.42 -5.15
CA ASN A 119 -13.25 0.93 -6.17
C ASN A 119 -12.60 0.02 -7.24
N GLY A 120 -11.34 -0.38 -7.06
CA GLY A 120 -10.66 -1.35 -7.92
C GLY A 120 -9.76 -0.75 -8.99
N ALA A 121 -9.53 0.56 -9.00
CA ALA A 121 -8.55 1.15 -9.91
C ALA A 121 -7.16 0.55 -9.66
N ARG A 122 -6.46 0.22 -10.74
CA ARG A 122 -5.09 -0.29 -10.73
C ARG A 122 -4.28 0.41 -11.83
N PRO A 123 -2.95 0.52 -11.68
CA PRO A 123 -2.11 1.00 -12.76
C PRO A 123 -2.24 0.12 -14.01
N GLN A 124 -2.22 0.73 -15.20
CA GLN A 124 -2.33 0.01 -16.46
C GLN A 124 -1.11 -0.89 -16.68
N ILE A 125 -1.33 -2.16 -17.02
CA ILE A 125 -0.26 -3.10 -17.33
C ILE A 125 0.43 -2.68 -18.64
N ILE A 126 1.75 -2.61 -18.61
CA ILE A 126 2.56 -2.16 -19.74
C ILE A 126 2.69 -3.28 -20.78
N ASN A 127 2.38 -2.95 -22.03
CA ASN A 127 2.52 -3.88 -23.16
C ASN A 127 3.96 -4.41 -23.25
N GLY A 128 4.10 -5.72 -23.45
CA GLY A 128 5.40 -6.39 -23.49
C GLY A 128 5.94 -6.82 -22.12
N THR A 129 5.24 -6.54 -21.01
CA THR A 129 5.56 -7.14 -19.71
C THR A 129 5.37 -8.66 -19.79
N PRO A 130 6.37 -9.49 -19.42
CA PRO A 130 6.23 -10.94 -19.44
C PRO A 130 5.05 -11.42 -18.62
N SER A 131 4.28 -12.37 -19.15
CA SER A 131 3.03 -12.86 -18.51
C SER A 131 3.25 -13.41 -17.11
N CYS A 132 4.36 -14.12 -16.87
CA CYS A 132 4.72 -14.61 -15.54
C CYS A 132 4.86 -13.47 -14.52
N PHE A 133 5.47 -12.36 -14.92
CA PHE A 133 5.64 -11.18 -14.08
C PHE A 133 4.31 -10.47 -13.86
N THR A 134 3.52 -10.28 -14.92
CA THR A 134 2.17 -9.72 -14.84
C THR A 134 1.29 -10.52 -13.88
N ASN A 135 1.30 -11.85 -13.99
CA ASN A 135 0.52 -12.74 -13.13
C ASN A 135 0.94 -12.63 -11.66
N LEU A 136 2.25 -12.57 -11.37
CA LEU A 136 2.76 -12.41 -10.01
C LEU A 136 2.36 -11.05 -9.42
N MET A 137 2.61 -9.97 -10.15
CA MET A 137 2.24 -8.61 -9.77
C MET A 137 0.72 -8.51 -9.51
N GLN A 138 -0.10 -9.11 -10.37
CA GLN A 138 -1.53 -9.13 -10.19
C GLN A 138 -1.97 -9.93 -8.97
N ARG A 139 -1.33 -11.06 -8.68
CA ARG A 139 -1.60 -11.83 -7.44
C ARG A 139 -1.27 -11.02 -6.18
N CYS A 140 -0.31 -10.10 -6.24
CA CYS A 140 0.03 -9.23 -5.11
C CYS A 140 -1.06 -8.19 -4.82
N TRP A 141 -1.64 -7.56 -5.85
CA TRP A 141 -2.63 -6.46 -5.66
C TRP A 141 -4.10 -6.86 -5.89
N ASN A 142 -4.34 -8.11 -6.28
CA ASN A 142 -5.67 -8.67 -6.41
C ASN A 142 -6.12 -9.09 -5.03
N TRP A 143 -6.69 -8.13 -4.33
CA TRP A 143 -7.51 -8.42 -3.18
C TRP A 143 -8.76 -9.16 -3.66
N VAL A 144 -8.99 -10.38 -3.18
CA VAL A 144 -10.25 -11.09 -3.44
C VAL A 144 -11.33 -10.32 -2.70
N TRP A 145 -12.02 -9.45 -3.44
CA TRP A 145 -13.39 -9.11 -3.11
C TRP A 145 -14.16 -10.43 -3.13
N VAL A 146 -14.42 -11.01 -1.96
CA VAL A 146 -15.69 -11.71 -1.83
C VAL A 146 -16.71 -10.61 -2.04
N LYS A 147 -17.22 -10.48 -3.27
CA LYS A 147 -18.44 -9.74 -3.54
C LYS A 147 -19.43 -10.25 -2.50
N ILE A 148 -19.76 -9.43 -1.49
CA ILE A 148 -21.05 -9.59 -0.85
C ILE A 148 -22.01 -9.25 -1.99
N PRO A 149 -22.74 -10.22 -2.56
CA PRO A 149 -23.76 -9.87 -3.54
C PRO A 149 -24.74 -8.98 -2.78
N THR A 150 -25.06 -7.82 -3.32
CA THR A 150 -26.04 -6.86 -2.77
C THR A 150 -27.46 -7.46 -2.60
N ASN A 151 -27.65 -8.76 -2.82
CA ASN A 151 -28.93 -9.47 -2.78
C ASN A 151 -29.07 -10.47 -1.61
N LYS A 152 -28.23 -10.42 -0.57
CA LYS A 152 -28.52 -11.15 0.68
C LYS A 152 -28.23 -10.28 1.90
N ILE A 153 -29.17 -9.40 2.22
CA ILE A 153 -29.39 -8.98 3.61
C ILE A 153 -29.87 -10.24 4.35
N PRO A 154 -29.17 -10.76 5.36
CA PRO A 154 -29.76 -11.77 6.23
C PRO A 154 -30.89 -11.06 6.97
N THR A 155 -32.14 -11.34 6.62
CA THR A 155 -33.31 -10.96 7.40
C THR A 155 -33.29 -11.76 8.69
N GLY A 156 -32.48 -11.30 9.64
CA GLY A 156 -32.51 -11.70 11.04
C GLY A 156 -33.10 -10.58 11.88
N HIS A 157 -34.31 -10.12 11.55
CA HIS A 157 -35.13 -9.39 12.51
C HIS A 157 -35.66 -10.42 13.52
N ASN A 158 -35.10 -10.43 14.72
CA ASN A 158 -35.76 -10.98 15.90
C ASN A 158 -36.47 -9.79 16.59
N PRO A 159 -37.82 -9.73 16.59
CA PRO A 159 -38.56 -8.55 17.03
C PRO A 159 -38.50 -8.24 18.55
N ASP A 160 -37.83 -9.06 19.38
CA ASP A 160 -37.94 -8.93 20.85
C ASP A 160 -36.70 -8.43 21.61
N LYS A 161 -35.68 -7.88 20.95
CA LYS A 161 -34.57 -7.21 21.68
C LYS A 161 -34.83 -5.71 21.83
N LYS A 162 -35.39 -5.33 22.99
CA LYS A 162 -35.44 -3.93 23.46
C LYS A 162 -34.04 -3.31 23.41
N ILE A 163 -33.88 -2.27 22.60
CA ILE A 163 -32.69 -1.41 22.57
C ILE A 163 -32.74 -0.52 23.84
N PRO A 164 -31.71 -0.51 24.70
CA PRO A 164 -31.62 0.47 25.76
C PRO A 164 -31.29 1.83 25.12
N THR A 165 -32.21 2.79 25.26
CA THR A 165 -31.96 4.19 24.97
C THR A 165 -30.98 4.75 25.98
N ASN A 166 -29.78 5.15 25.56
CA ASN A 166 -29.09 6.23 26.24
C ASN A 166 -28.38 7.17 25.25
N LYS A 167 -28.63 8.45 25.47
CA LYS A 167 -28.17 9.61 24.72
C LYS A 167 -26.73 9.95 25.14
N ASN A 168 -25.86 10.30 24.18
CA ASN A 168 -25.10 11.55 24.24
C ASN A 168 -24.46 11.85 22.86
N PRO A 169 -24.71 13.01 22.21
CA PRO A 169 -24.19 13.29 20.86
C PRO A 169 -22.82 14.01 20.83
N ASP A 170 -22.14 14.21 21.95
CA ASP A 170 -20.85 14.93 21.98
C ASP A 170 -19.69 14.02 22.42
N ASN A 171 -18.92 13.53 21.43
CA ASN A 171 -17.45 13.28 21.48
C ASN A 171 -16.92 12.41 20.33
N GLN A 172 -17.45 12.53 19.11
CA GLN A 172 -16.74 12.00 17.94
C GLN A 172 -15.57 12.94 17.61
N LYS A 173 -14.37 12.63 18.14
CA LYS A 173 -13.13 13.20 17.62
C LYS A 173 -13.07 12.92 16.12
N LYS A 174 -13.15 13.99 15.32
CA LYS A 174 -13.04 13.98 13.86
C LYS A 174 -11.76 13.22 13.47
N PRO A 175 -11.81 12.25 12.55
CA PRO A 175 -10.61 11.51 12.15
C PRO A 175 -9.57 12.45 11.56
N SER A 176 -8.38 12.48 12.18
CA SER A 176 -7.24 13.25 11.71
C SER A 176 -6.55 12.51 10.56
N LEU A 177 -6.65 13.06 9.36
CA LEU A 177 -5.99 12.59 8.15
C LEU A 177 -4.54 13.09 8.14
N THR A 178 -3.56 12.22 8.40
CA THR A 178 -2.16 12.51 8.08
C THR A 178 -1.84 11.90 6.72
N ILE A 179 -2.41 12.46 5.65
CA ILE A 179 -1.99 12.13 4.29
C ILE A 179 -0.66 12.87 4.07
N LYS A 180 0.45 12.15 3.93
CA LYS A 180 1.68 12.73 3.36
C LYS A 180 1.35 13.07 1.89
N SER A 181 0.85 14.27 1.66
CA SER A 181 0.61 14.80 0.31
C SER A 181 1.96 15.07 -0.33
N THR A 182 2.49 14.10 -1.07
CA THR A 182 3.58 14.33 -2.00
C THR A 182 2.94 14.55 -3.37
N LYS A 183 3.20 15.72 -3.97
CA LYS A 183 3.01 15.87 -5.43
C LYS A 183 4.05 14.97 -6.11
N PRO A 184 3.70 14.17 -7.12
CA PRO A 184 4.73 13.63 -8.00
C PRO A 184 5.46 14.82 -8.64
N ASN A 185 6.79 14.89 -8.49
CA ASN A 185 7.59 15.82 -9.27
C ASN A 185 7.41 15.47 -10.76
N PRO A 186 7.28 16.46 -11.66
CA PRO A 186 7.19 16.18 -13.09
C PRO A 186 8.44 15.42 -13.55
N SER A 187 8.24 14.38 -14.35
CA SER A 187 9.32 13.57 -14.94
C SER A 187 10.32 14.46 -15.70
N PRO A 188 11.63 14.35 -15.44
CA PRO A 188 12.64 14.84 -16.36
C PRO A 188 12.66 13.88 -17.55
N GLY A 189 12.40 14.40 -18.76
CA GLY A 189 12.64 13.64 -19.98
C GLY A 189 14.11 13.23 -20.08
N ALA A 190 14.33 11.96 -20.48
CA ALA A 190 15.57 11.36 -20.99
C ALA A 190 16.85 11.39 -20.09
N HIS A 191 17.36 10.19 -19.79
CA HIS A 191 18.64 9.85 -19.12
C HIS A 191 19.91 10.37 -19.85
N PRO A 192 21.14 10.35 -19.24
CA PRO A 192 21.52 9.65 -18.00
C PRO A 192 22.34 10.42 -16.93
N ASN A 193 22.33 9.81 -15.74
CA ASN A 193 23.38 9.72 -14.71
C ASN A 193 23.44 10.72 -13.52
N PRO A 194 23.96 10.23 -12.37
CA PRO A 194 23.43 10.43 -11.03
C PRO A 194 24.12 11.59 -10.32
N ILE A 195 23.51 12.17 -9.27
CA ILE A 195 24.23 12.83 -8.18
C ILE A 195 23.30 13.17 -7.00
N LEU A 196 23.87 12.94 -5.82
CA LEU A 196 23.63 13.51 -4.49
C LEU A 196 22.31 13.27 -3.76
N GLY A 197 22.47 12.50 -2.69
CA GLY A 197 21.65 12.66 -1.50
C GLY A 197 21.84 14.03 -0.85
N THR A 198 20.84 14.39 -0.06
CA THR A 198 20.97 15.41 0.97
C THR A 198 20.38 14.87 2.27
N HIS A 199 21.26 14.93 3.25
CA HIS A 199 21.18 14.69 4.68
C HIS A 199 20.11 15.49 5.44
N LEU A 200 19.75 14.96 6.63
CA LEU A 200 19.31 15.63 7.88
C LEU A 200 17.84 16.10 7.95
N THR A 201 17.10 16.03 9.08
CA THR A 201 17.42 15.77 10.49
C THR A 201 16.14 15.35 11.23
N LEU A 202 16.27 14.51 12.26
CA LEU A 202 15.29 14.35 13.32
C LEU A 202 15.29 15.60 14.22
N THR A 203 14.10 16.06 14.60
CA THR A 203 13.82 16.79 15.84
C THR A 203 12.70 16.10 16.56
#